data_AF-A0A0L1IK10-F1
#
_entry.id   AF-A0A0L1IK10-F1
#
_cell.length_a   1.000
_cell.length_b   1.000
_cell.length_c   1.000
_cell.angle_alpha   90.00
_cell.angle_beta   90.00
_cell.angle_gamma   90.00
#
_symmetry.space_group_name_H-M   'P 1'
#
loop_
_entity.id
_entity.type
_entity.pdbx_description
1 polymer ?
#
loop_
_entity_poly.entity_id
_entity_poly.type
_entity_poly.pdbx_seq_one_letter_code
_entity_poly.pdbx_strand_id
1 'polypeptide(L)'
;MTPSPQPQPQQGQSLNVIALISGGKDSLYSLLHCIRNGHKVIALANLHPPVQDAQEDIDSFMYQTIGHAVIPLYEQALDIPLYRAPISGGAVDTARIYRNDATEESAPEDETESLVPLLKRVMQCHPEANAVCAGAILSTYQRTRIENVACRLGLTPLAWLWNYPVLPAPVERAGVATQAGLLEDMAGVGCEARIIKVASGGLDEGFLWGDVSSRDGLVRRKIERA
;
A
#
# COMPACT_ATOMS: atom_id res chain seq x y z
N MET A 1 44.88 23.41 5.72
CA MET A 1 43.40 23.43 5.80
C MET A 1 42.93 22.02 5.51
N THR A 2 42.67 21.24 6.55
CA THR A 2 42.08 19.90 6.43
C THR A 2 40.62 20.04 6.02
N PRO A 3 40.14 19.32 4.99
CA PRO A 3 38.74 19.41 4.59
C PRO A 3 37.85 18.88 5.72
N SER A 4 36.83 19.66 6.08
CA SER A 4 35.81 19.29 7.05
C SER A 4 35.12 17.98 6.62
N PRO A 5 34.86 17.04 7.54
CA PRO A 5 34.16 15.82 7.22
C PRO A 5 32.75 16.15 6.73
N GLN A 6 32.40 15.67 5.54
CA GLN A 6 31.04 15.74 5.02
C GLN A 6 30.10 14.97 5.97
N PRO A 7 28.87 15.47 6.21
CA PRO A 7 27.90 14.76 7.05
C PRO A 7 27.59 13.40 6.40
N GLN A 8 27.95 12.33 7.12
CA GLN A 8 27.52 10.98 6.76
C GLN A 8 25.99 10.91 6.84
N PRO A 9 25.30 10.26 5.88
CA PRO A 9 23.86 10.07 5.97
C PRO A 9 23.53 9.34 7.28
N GLN A 10 22.66 9.92 8.10
CA GLN A 10 22.14 9.29 9.30
C GLN A 10 21.52 7.95 8.91
N GLN A 11 22.18 6.85 9.28
CA GLN A 11 21.62 5.51 9.14
C GLN A 11 20.42 5.42 10.09
N GLY A 12 19.21 5.60 9.57
CA GLY A 12 17.98 5.32 10.31
C GLY A 12 18.01 3.88 10.81
N GLN A 13 17.51 3.65 12.03
CA GLN A 13 17.40 2.29 12.56
C GLN A 13 16.60 1.41 11.58
N SER A 14 17.10 0.21 11.29
CA SER A 14 16.37 -0.79 10.52
C SER A 14 15.08 -1.17 11.25
N LEU A 15 13.93 -1.00 10.58
CA LEU A 15 12.61 -1.36 11.10
C LEU A 15 12.23 -2.78 10.69
N ASN A 16 11.40 -3.43 11.51
CA ASN A 16 10.74 -4.70 11.19
C ASN A 16 9.28 -4.41 10.82
N VAL A 17 8.99 -4.53 9.54
CA VAL A 17 7.81 -3.97 8.89
C VAL A 17 6.76 -5.05 8.63
N ILE A 18 5.53 -4.77 9.04
CA ILE A 18 4.33 -5.45 8.57
C ILE A 18 3.84 -4.73 7.32
N ALA A 19 3.80 -5.39 6.17
CA ALA A 19 3.36 -4.77 4.92
C ALA A 19 1.87 -5.04 4.66
N LEU A 20 1.08 -3.98 4.52
CA LEU A 20 -0.31 -4.07 4.10
C LEU A 20 -0.38 -4.28 2.59
N ILE A 21 -0.83 -5.45 2.17
CA ILE A 21 -0.94 -5.83 0.76
C ILE A 21 -2.40 -5.89 0.30
N SER A 22 -2.62 -5.48 -0.95
CA SER A 22 -3.96 -5.41 -1.55
C SER A 22 -4.11 -6.19 -2.85
N GLY A 23 -3.01 -6.75 -3.38
CA GLY A 23 -2.99 -7.39 -4.70
C GLY A 23 -2.80 -6.37 -5.83
N GLY A 24 -2.85 -5.07 -5.52
CA GLY A 24 -2.51 -4.00 -6.44
C GLY A 24 -1.02 -3.67 -6.47
N LYS A 25 -0.58 -3.10 -7.60
CA LYS A 25 0.79 -2.65 -7.86
C LYS A 25 1.40 -1.78 -6.77
N ASP A 26 0.62 -0.88 -6.17
CA ASP A 26 1.14 0.16 -5.26
C ASP A 26 1.55 -0.43 -3.92
N SER A 27 0.72 -1.36 -3.40
CA SER A 27 1.03 -2.07 -2.17
C SER A 27 2.32 -2.88 -2.31
N LEU A 28 2.51 -3.61 -3.42
CA LEU A 28 3.71 -4.40 -3.67
C LEU A 28 4.95 -3.51 -3.90
N TYR A 29 4.80 -2.44 -4.67
CA TYR A 29 5.88 -1.49 -4.94
C TYR A 29 6.37 -0.79 -3.67
N SER A 30 5.49 -0.53 -2.70
CA SER A 30 5.89 0.06 -1.41
C SER A 30 6.85 -0.82 -0.58
N LEU A 31 6.84 -2.15 -0.77
CA LEU A 31 7.82 -3.04 -0.12
C LEU A 31 9.24 -2.77 -0.63
N LEU A 32 9.39 -2.45 -1.92
CA LEU A 32 10.70 -2.12 -2.49
C LEU A 32 11.28 -0.85 -1.85
N HIS A 33 10.42 0.12 -1.50
CA HIS A 33 10.85 1.28 -0.72
C HIS A 33 11.27 0.91 0.71
N CYS A 34 10.59 -0.04 1.36
CA CYS A 34 11.03 -0.54 2.68
C CYS A 34 12.44 -1.15 2.60
N ILE A 35 12.66 -2.06 1.63
CA ILE A 35 13.94 -2.74 1.43
C ILE A 35 15.04 -1.74 1.10
N ARG A 36 14.76 -0.79 0.19
CA ARG A 36 15.72 0.25 -0.23
C ARG A 36 16.17 1.14 0.93
N ASN A 37 15.27 1.43 1.87
CA ASN A 37 15.58 2.22 3.07
C ASN A 37 16.17 1.38 4.21
N GLY A 38 16.56 0.13 3.94
CA GLY A 38 17.24 -0.74 4.91
C GLY A 38 16.31 -1.31 5.97
N HIS A 39 15.00 -1.39 5.70
CA HIS A 39 14.04 -2.04 6.59
C HIS A 39 13.77 -3.48 6.15
N LYS A 40 13.40 -4.33 7.11
CA LYS A 40 13.07 -5.74 6.89
C LYS A 40 11.55 -5.92 6.87
N VAL A 41 11.01 -6.42 5.76
CA VAL A 41 9.61 -6.86 5.72
C VAL A 41 9.52 -8.26 6.32
N ILE A 42 8.80 -8.39 7.42
CA ILE A 42 8.76 -9.63 8.22
C ILE A 42 7.40 -10.36 8.16
N ALA A 43 6.36 -9.64 7.75
CA ALA A 43 5.01 -10.19 7.63
C ALA A 43 4.21 -9.41 6.58
N LEU A 44 3.34 -10.12 5.88
CA LEU A 44 2.33 -9.56 4.99
C LEU A 44 0.99 -9.59 5.71
N ALA A 45 0.22 -8.52 5.61
CA ALA A 45 -1.12 -8.44 6.18
C ALA A 45 -2.13 -7.99 5.12
N ASN A 46 -3.27 -8.67 5.06
CA ASN A 46 -4.33 -8.38 4.11
C ASN A 46 -5.70 -8.52 4.77
N LEU A 47 -6.55 -7.51 4.58
CA LEU A 47 -7.98 -7.62 4.86
C LEU A 47 -8.71 -8.02 3.57
N HIS A 48 -9.68 -8.93 3.70
CA HIS A 48 -10.44 -9.45 2.56
C HIS A 48 -11.95 -9.43 2.84
N PRO A 49 -12.81 -9.46 1.82
CA PRO A 49 -14.24 -9.61 2.02
C PRO A 49 -14.58 -10.86 2.87
N PRO A 50 -15.57 -10.80 3.77
CA PRO A 50 -16.19 -11.97 4.37
C PRO A 50 -16.66 -12.98 3.32
N VAL A 51 -16.63 -14.27 3.68
CA VAL A 51 -16.87 -15.41 2.76
C VAL A 51 -18.29 -15.39 2.16
N GLN A 52 -19.26 -14.80 2.86
CA GLN A 52 -20.65 -14.69 2.40
C GLN A 52 -20.81 -13.68 1.26
N ASP A 53 -19.95 -12.66 1.22
CA ASP A 53 -19.97 -11.57 0.24
C ASP A 53 -18.83 -11.72 -0.79
N ALA A 54 -18.18 -12.89 -0.88
CA ALA A 54 -17.12 -13.10 -1.88
C ALA A 54 -17.60 -12.96 -3.34
N GLN A 55 -18.93 -12.98 -3.56
CA GLN A 55 -19.58 -12.81 -4.84
C GLN A 55 -20.01 -11.35 -5.13
N GLU A 56 -20.11 -10.50 -4.11
CA GLU A 56 -20.53 -9.10 -4.21
C GLU A 56 -19.37 -8.20 -3.79
N ASP A 57 -18.91 -7.32 -4.68
CA ASP A 57 -17.89 -6.33 -4.34
C ASP A 57 -18.40 -5.50 -3.15
N ILE A 58 -17.84 -5.71 -1.95
CA ILE A 58 -18.12 -4.83 -0.81
C ILE A 58 -17.69 -3.42 -1.20
N ASP A 59 -18.59 -2.46 -1.04
CA ASP A 59 -18.34 -1.02 -1.23
C ASP A 59 -17.44 -0.48 -0.10
N SER A 60 -16.20 -0.98 -0.02
CA SER A 60 -15.17 -0.49 0.90
C SER A 60 -14.44 0.68 0.25
N PHE A 61 -14.41 1.83 0.94
CA PHE A 61 -13.57 2.97 0.53
C PHE A 61 -12.11 2.77 0.95
N MET A 62 -11.87 1.91 1.96
CA MET A 62 -10.55 1.69 2.52
C MET A 62 -9.78 0.55 1.82
N TYR A 63 -10.42 -0.59 1.53
CA TYR A 63 -9.72 -1.80 1.09
C TYR A 63 -10.08 -2.23 -0.33
N GLN A 64 -9.05 -2.54 -1.12
CA GLN A 64 -9.24 -3.13 -2.44
C GLN A 64 -9.61 -4.60 -2.30
N THR A 65 -10.79 -4.95 -2.80
CA THR A 65 -11.31 -6.33 -2.82
C THR A 65 -11.02 -7.04 -4.14
N ILE A 66 -10.72 -6.27 -5.20
CA ILE A 66 -10.39 -6.76 -6.53
C ILE A 66 -9.01 -7.43 -6.51
N GLY A 67 -8.92 -8.64 -7.06
CA GLY A 67 -7.64 -9.37 -7.14
C GLY A 67 -7.20 -10.04 -5.84
N HIS A 68 -8.03 -10.06 -4.79
CA HIS A 68 -7.70 -10.71 -3.52
C HIS A 68 -7.40 -12.22 -3.67
N ALA A 69 -7.84 -12.85 -4.76
CA ALA A 69 -7.56 -14.24 -5.09
C ALA A 69 -6.06 -14.53 -5.35
N VAL A 70 -5.27 -13.51 -5.74
CA VAL A 70 -3.81 -13.67 -5.96
C VAL A 70 -3.01 -13.58 -4.65
N ILE A 71 -3.59 -12.96 -3.61
CA ILE A 71 -2.89 -12.68 -2.34
C ILE A 71 -2.27 -13.92 -1.70
N PRO A 72 -2.94 -15.11 -1.62
CA PRO A 72 -2.33 -16.31 -1.06
C PRO A 72 -1.02 -16.72 -1.75
N LEU A 73 -0.82 -16.36 -3.01
CA LEU A 73 0.41 -16.67 -3.75
C LEU A 73 1.58 -15.79 -3.33
N TYR A 74 1.33 -14.65 -2.68
CA TYR A 74 2.40 -13.73 -2.27
C TYR A 74 3.29 -14.33 -1.18
N GLU A 75 2.73 -15.13 -0.27
CA GLU A 75 3.50 -15.81 0.77
C GLU A 75 4.59 -16.68 0.16
N GLN A 76 4.22 -17.48 -0.84
CA GLN A 76 5.14 -18.37 -1.55
C GLN A 76 6.12 -17.59 -2.44
N ALA A 77 5.64 -16.56 -3.14
CA ALA A 77 6.45 -15.78 -4.07
C ALA A 77 7.50 -14.90 -3.37
N LEU A 78 7.19 -14.40 -2.17
CA LEU A 78 8.04 -13.50 -1.42
C LEU A 78 8.82 -14.19 -0.30
N ASP A 79 8.43 -15.42 0.08
CA ASP A 79 8.96 -16.11 1.25
C ASP A 79 8.78 -15.28 2.55
N ILE A 80 7.59 -14.68 2.69
CA ILE A 80 7.21 -13.84 3.83
C ILE A 80 5.84 -14.31 4.36
N PRO A 81 5.70 -14.60 5.67
CA PRO A 81 4.45 -15.06 6.28
C PRO A 81 3.26 -14.15 5.99
N LEU A 82 2.12 -14.73 5.63
CA LEU A 82 0.91 -14.00 5.26
C LEU A 82 -0.21 -14.16 6.29
N TYR A 83 -0.69 -13.03 6.81
CA TYR A 83 -1.81 -12.96 7.74
C TYR A 83 -3.01 -12.32 7.07
N ARG A 84 -4.13 -13.05 7.06
CA ARG A 84 -5.38 -12.60 6.44
C ARG A 84 -6.53 -12.58 7.43
N ALA A 85 -7.38 -11.56 7.37
CA ALA A 85 -8.60 -11.48 8.17
C ALA A 85 -9.75 -10.89 7.33
N PRO A 86 -11.00 -11.27 7.63
CA PRO A 86 -12.15 -10.65 6.98
C PRO A 86 -12.29 -9.19 7.43
N ILE A 87 -12.81 -8.35 6.53
CA ILE A 87 -13.32 -7.02 6.87
C ILE A 87 -14.63 -7.23 7.62
N SER A 88 -14.75 -6.56 8.76
CA SER A 88 -15.98 -6.46 9.55
C SER A 88 -16.41 -5.00 9.59
N GLY A 89 -17.73 -4.77 9.62
CA GLY A 89 -18.29 -3.42 9.60
C GLY A 89 -18.33 -2.80 8.19
N GLY A 90 -18.62 -1.51 8.12
CA GLY A 90 -18.67 -0.72 6.89
C GLY A 90 -17.97 0.63 7.05
N ALA A 91 -18.05 1.49 6.04
CA ALA A 91 -17.47 2.83 6.09
C ALA A 91 -18.35 3.78 6.94
N VAL A 92 -18.19 3.74 8.27
CA VAL A 92 -18.97 4.54 9.23
C VAL A 92 -18.42 5.96 9.32
N ASP A 93 -17.12 6.11 9.59
CA ASP A 93 -16.44 7.39 9.47
C ASP A 93 -16.03 7.58 8.01
N THR A 94 -16.69 8.53 7.34
CA THR A 94 -16.38 8.92 5.96
C THR A 94 -15.54 10.20 5.89
N ALA A 95 -15.13 10.76 7.03
CA ALA A 95 -14.33 11.98 7.06
C ALA A 95 -12.92 11.73 6.51
N ARG A 96 -12.38 12.78 5.87
CA ARG A 96 -11.04 12.76 5.27
C ARG A 96 -9.92 12.51 6.29
N ILE A 97 -10.09 13.02 7.50
CA ILE A 97 -9.18 12.84 8.64
C ILE A 97 -9.90 11.97 9.63
N TYR A 98 -9.32 10.82 9.95
CA TYR A 98 -9.89 9.91 10.94
C TYR A 98 -9.81 10.51 12.35
N ARG A 99 -10.85 10.27 13.15
CA ARG A 99 -10.96 10.84 14.49
C ARG A 99 -10.03 10.14 15.47
N ASN A 100 -9.55 10.89 16.47
CA ASN A 100 -8.64 10.37 17.50
C ASN A 100 -9.37 9.89 18.77
N ASP A 101 -10.67 10.16 18.88
CA ASP A 101 -11.52 9.85 20.03
C ASP A 101 -12.35 8.57 19.86
N ALA A 102 -12.13 7.82 18.77
CA ALA A 102 -12.71 6.50 18.57
C ALA A 102 -12.22 5.54 19.67
N THR A 103 -13.01 5.42 20.73
CA THR A 103 -12.83 4.40 21.76
C THR A 103 -13.28 3.04 21.22
N GLU A 104 -12.73 1.94 21.74
CA GLU A 104 -13.12 0.57 21.34
C GLU A 104 -14.65 0.33 21.45
N GLU A 105 -15.36 1.12 22.27
CA GLU A 105 -16.80 1.04 22.50
C GLU A 105 -17.66 1.77 21.46
N SER A 106 -17.10 2.70 20.69
CA SER A 106 -17.84 3.53 19.71
C SER A 106 -17.54 3.21 18.25
N ALA A 107 -16.60 2.28 17.99
CA ALA A 107 -16.08 1.97 16.67
C ALA A 107 -16.25 0.52 16.13
N PRO A 108 -17.02 -0.42 16.76
CA PRO A 108 -17.03 -1.82 16.31
C PRO A 108 -17.61 -2.05 14.91
N GLU A 109 -18.25 -1.02 14.32
CA GLU A 109 -18.87 -1.08 13.00
C GLU A 109 -18.02 -0.41 11.89
N ASP A 110 -16.87 0.21 12.19
CA ASP A 110 -16.03 0.86 11.17
C ASP A 110 -15.02 -0.12 10.55
N GLU A 111 -14.94 -0.16 9.23
CA GLU A 111 -14.02 -1.02 8.48
C GLU A 111 -12.54 -0.82 8.86
N THR A 112 -12.16 0.38 9.34
CA THR A 112 -10.82 0.70 9.83
C THR A 112 -10.42 -0.20 11.00
N GLU A 113 -11.35 -0.48 11.91
CA GLU A 113 -11.07 -1.22 13.14
C GLU A 113 -10.76 -2.69 12.87
N SER A 114 -11.14 -3.22 11.70
CA SER A 114 -10.75 -4.57 11.25
C SER A 114 -9.24 -4.76 11.18
N LEU A 115 -8.46 -3.67 11.01
CA LEU A 115 -7.00 -3.73 10.95
C LEU A 115 -6.36 -4.00 12.31
N VAL A 116 -7.00 -3.57 13.41
CA VAL A 116 -6.48 -3.72 14.77
C VAL A 116 -6.28 -5.19 15.18
N PRO A 117 -7.30 -6.08 15.12
CA PRO A 117 -7.12 -7.48 15.50
C PRO A 117 -6.14 -8.21 14.57
N LEU A 118 -6.11 -7.86 13.27
CA LEU A 118 -5.16 -8.42 12.32
C LEU A 118 -3.71 -8.10 12.71
N LEU A 119 -3.41 -6.82 12.96
CA LEU A 119 -2.08 -6.39 13.35
C LEU A 119 -1.68 -6.89 14.74
N LYS A 120 -2.60 -6.92 15.72
CA LYS A 120 -2.34 -7.54 17.03
C LYS A 120 -1.93 -9.00 16.89
N ARG A 121 -2.59 -9.77 16.03
CA ARG A 121 -2.21 -11.18 15.76
C ARG A 121 -0.82 -11.27 15.10
N VAL A 122 -0.51 -10.41 14.14
CA VAL A 122 0.82 -10.38 13.51
C VAL A 122 1.89 -10.08 14.55
N MET A 123 1.68 -9.07 15.40
CA MET A 123 2.61 -8.68 16.47
C MET A 123 2.79 -9.77 17.54
N GLN A 124 1.77 -10.60 17.79
CA GLN A 124 1.91 -11.76 18.68
C GLN A 124 2.84 -12.83 18.09
N CYS A 125 2.76 -13.08 16.78
CA CYS A 125 3.64 -13.99 16.07
C CYS A 125 5.03 -13.40 15.79
N HIS A 126 5.12 -12.07 15.69
CA HIS A 126 6.33 -11.30 15.42
C HIS A 126 6.49 -10.15 16.43
N PRO A 127 6.91 -10.44 17.68
CA PRO A 127 7.07 -9.42 18.73
C PRO A 127 8.10 -8.33 18.38
N GLU A 128 8.99 -8.59 17.42
CA GLU A 128 9.97 -7.66 16.91
C GLU A 128 9.41 -6.60 15.95
N ALA A 129 8.15 -6.74 15.51
CA ALA A 129 7.48 -5.81 14.61
C ALA A 129 7.35 -4.41 15.25
N ASN A 130 7.81 -3.38 14.53
CA ASN A 130 7.79 -1.99 15.01
C ASN A 130 7.32 -0.97 13.97
N ALA A 131 6.91 -1.43 12.79
CA ALA A 131 6.42 -0.58 11.72
C ALA A 131 5.33 -1.26 10.89
N VAL A 132 4.48 -0.45 10.27
CA VAL A 132 3.48 -0.89 9.28
C VAL A 132 3.61 -0.06 8.01
N CYS A 133 3.65 -0.71 6.85
CA CYS A 133 3.76 -0.04 5.56
C CYS A 133 2.48 -0.19 4.73
N ALA A 134 2.10 0.91 4.06
CA ALA A 134 0.94 0.94 3.16
C ALA A 134 1.25 1.62 1.81
N GLY A 135 0.64 1.12 0.75
CA GLY A 135 0.79 1.63 -0.62
C GLY A 135 -0.17 2.76 -1.03
N ALA A 136 -0.74 3.52 -0.09
CA ALA A 136 -1.67 4.60 -0.41
C ALA A 136 -0.95 5.79 -1.07
N ILE A 137 -1.37 6.20 -2.27
CA ILE A 137 -0.72 7.28 -3.03
C ILE A 137 -1.33 8.66 -2.72
N LEU A 138 -2.59 8.90 -3.11
CA LEU A 138 -3.24 10.22 -2.95
C LEU A 138 -4.36 10.21 -1.89
N SER A 139 -4.77 9.04 -1.42
CA SER A 139 -5.87 8.92 -0.47
C SER A 139 -5.44 9.35 0.93
N THR A 140 -5.81 10.59 1.31
CA THR A 140 -5.69 11.05 2.70
C THR A 140 -6.58 10.22 3.64
N TYR A 141 -7.72 9.75 3.13
CA TYR A 141 -8.67 8.89 3.84
C TYR A 141 -8.01 7.60 4.33
N GLN A 142 -7.36 6.86 3.42
CA GLN A 142 -6.65 5.62 3.75
C GLN A 142 -5.43 5.88 4.63
N ARG A 143 -4.64 6.92 4.31
CA ARG A 143 -3.41 7.22 5.07
C ARG A 143 -3.72 7.51 6.54
N THR A 144 -4.66 8.41 6.82
CA THR A 144 -4.93 8.85 8.21
C THR A 144 -5.50 7.72 9.07
N ARG A 145 -6.28 6.80 8.48
CA ARG A 145 -6.79 5.60 9.17
C ARG A 145 -5.68 4.64 9.54
N ILE A 146 -4.78 4.36 8.59
CA ILE A 146 -3.63 3.47 8.83
C ILE A 146 -2.68 4.09 9.86
N GLU A 147 -2.42 5.41 9.77
CA GLU A 147 -1.62 6.15 10.76
C GLU A 147 -2.26 6.08 12.16
N ASN A 148 -3.58 6.25 12.26
CA ASN A 148 -4.28 6.16 13.54
C ASN A 148 -4.15 4.76 14.17
N VAL A 149 -4.42 3.71 13.40
CA VAL A 149 -4.27 2.33 13.86
C VAL A 149 -2.82 2.01 14.24
N ALA A 150 -1.85 2.43 13.43
CA ALA A 150 -0.42 2.25 13.70
C ALA A 150 -0.02 2.89 15.03
N CYS A 151 -0.39 4.16 15.24
CA CYS A 151 -0.10 4.91 16.46
C CYS A 151 -0.71 4.24 17.70
N ARG A 152 -1.96 3.76 17.61
CA ARG A 152 -2.64 3.04 18.72
C ARG A 152 -1.93 1.74 19.09
N LEU A 153 -1.26 1.10 18.14
CA LEU A 153 -0.50 -0.14 18.34
C LEU A 153 0.99 0.07 18.60
N GLY A 154 1.46 1.33 18.67
CA GLY A 154 2.87 1.64 18.86
C GLY A 154 3.76 1.29 17.65
N LEU A 155 3.17 1.18 16.46
CA LEU A 155 3.87 0.92 15.20
C LEU A 155 4.19 2.24 14.48
N THR A 156 5.36 2.31 13.85
CA THR A 156 5.73 3.41 12.96
C THR A 156 5.01 3.28 11.62
N PRO A 157 4.15 4.23 11.19
CA PRO A 157 3.51 4.18 9.89
C PRO A 157 4.48 4.59 8.77
N LEU A 158 4.58 3.78 7.72
CA LEU A 158 5.40 4.01 6.54
C LEU A 158 4.51 4.17 5.30
N ALA A 159 4.41 5.41 4.79
CA ALA A 159 3.58 5.76 3.63
C ALA A 159 4.44 6.31 2.47
N TRP A 160 5.34 5.48 1.93
CA TRP A 160 6.36 5.87 0.96
C TRP A 160 5.82 6.52 -0.32
N LEU A 161 4.62 6.12 -0.75
CA LEU A 161 4.02 6.58 -2.00
C LEU A 161 3.08 7.78 -1.79
N TRP A 162 2.90 8.24 -0.55
CA TRP A 162 1.94 9.29 -0.26
C TRP A 162 2.37 10.62 -0.91
N ASN A 163 1.45 11.24 -1.66
CA ASN A 163 1.69 12.42 -2.48
C ASN A 163 2.82 12.27 -3.51
N TYR A 164 3.18 11.05 -3.88
CA TYR A 164 4.30 10.81 -4.81
C TYR A 164 4.24 11.63 -6.12
N PRO A 165 3.09 11.82 -6.80
CA PRO A 165 3.02 12.66 -8.00
C PRO A 165 3.21 14.17 -7.75
N VAL A 166 3.02 14.62 -6.50
CA VAL A 166 3.10 16.04 -6.10
C VAL A 166 4.44 16.36 -5.46
N LEU A 167 5.07 15.37 -4.83
CA LEU A 167 6.39 15.50 -4.22
C LEU A 167 7.48 15.52 -5.30
N PRO A 168 8.63 16.18 -5.03
CA PRO A 168 9.77 16.13 -5.92
C PRO A 168 10.12 14.69 -6.29
N ALA A 169 10.48 14.47 -7.56
CA ALA A 169 10.95 13.18 -8.00
C ALA A 169 12.13 12.71 -7.12
N PRO A 170 12.27 11.39 -6.87
CA PRO A 170 13.47 10.84 -6.24
C PRO A 170 14.73 11.37 -6.93
N VAL A 171 15.82 11.51 -6.18
CA VAL A 171 17.09 12.11 -6.68
C VAL A 171 17.56 11.43 -7.96
N GLU A 172 17.28 10.14 -8.10
CA GLU A 172 17.60 9.30 -9.25
C GLU A 172 16.87 9.71 -10.54
N ARG A 173 15.82 10.52 -10.42
CA ARG A 173 15.06 11.12 -11.53
C ARG A 173 15.25 12.64 -11.66
N ALA A 174 16.20 13.23 -10.93
CA ALA A 174 16.47 14.66 -11.03
C ALA A 174 16.75 15.04 -12.49
N GLY A 175 15.91 15.91 -13.06
CA GLY A 175 16.04 16.39 -14.44
C GLY A 175 15.29 15.59 -15.52
N VAL A 176 14.57 14.52 -15.15
CA VAL A 176 13.72 13.77 -16.09
C VAL A 176 12.25 14.20 -15.89
N ALA A 177 11.72 15.00 -16.80
CA ALA A 177 10.32 15.38 -16.78
C ALA A 177 9.47 14.22 -17.30
N THR A 178 8.60 13.66 -16.46
CA THR A 178 7.75 12.53 -16.85
C THR A 178 6.31 12.72 -16.38
N GLN A 179 5.35 12.37 -17.25
CA GLN A 179 3.93 12.49 -16.96
C GLN A 179 3.40 11.30 -16.12
N ALA A 180 4.09 10.15 -16.17
CA ALA A 180 3.68 8.90 -15.53
C ALA A 180 4.75 8.38 -14.54
N GLY A 181 5.39 9.28 -13.79
CA GLY A 181 6.59 8.97 -13.02
C GLY A 181 6.51 7.67 -12.20
N LEU A 182 5.44 7.45 -11.42
CA LEU A 182 5.37 6.24 -10.59
C LEU A 182 5.39 4.94 -11.40
N LEU A 183 4.69 4.91 -12.54
CA LEU A 183 4.62 3.74 -13.41
C LEU A 183 5.94 3.48 -14.14
N GLU A 184 6.67 4.54 -14.46
CA GLU A 184 8.01 4.44 -15.03
C GLU A 184 9.05 3.98 -14.01
N ASP A 185 8.93 4.41 -12.75
CA ASP A 185 9.77 3.91 -11.66
C ASP A 185 9.51 2.42 -11.41
N MET A 186 8.23 2.00 -11.44
CA MET A 186 7.86 0.58 -11.43
C MET A 186 8.53 -0.17 -12.60
N ALA A 187 8.50 0.37 -13.81
CA ALA A 187 9.19 -0.19 -14.97
C ALA A 187 10.71 -0.27 -14.79
N GLY A 188 11.29 0.72 -14.10
CA GLY A 188 12.72 0.82 -13.81
C GLY A 188 13.22 -0.32 -12.95
N VAL A 189 12.39 -0.78 -12.01
CA VAL A 189 12.67 -1.92 -11.12
C VAL A 189 12.15 -3.26 -11.63
N GLY A 190 11.60 -3.30 -12.85
CA GLY A 190 11.03 -4.52 -13.45
C GLY A 190 9.68 -4.94 -12.86
N CYS A 191 8.96 -4.03 -12.20
CA CYS A 191 7.60 -4.28 -11.74
C CYS A 191 6.65 -4.21 -12.94
N GLU A 192 5.98 -5.33 -13.22
CA GLU A 192 4.95 -5.46 -14.26
C GLU A 192 3.57 -5.25 -13.63
N ALA A 193 2.82 -4.25 -14.11
CA ALA A 193 1.56 -3.84 -13.52
C ALA A 193 0.40 -4.04 -14.50
N ARG A 194 -0.36 -5.12 -14.34
CA ARG A 194 -1.46 -5.46 -15.26
C ARG A 194 -2.82 -4.96 -14.78
N ILE A 195 -3.65 -4.53 -15.74
CA ILE A 195 -5.04 -4.17 -15.50
C ILE A 195 -5.88 -5.44 -15.34
N ILE A 196 -6.54 -5.60 -14.20
CA ILE A 196 -7.43 -6.74 -13.91
C ILE A 196 -8.90 -6.36 -13.80
N LYS A 197 -9.21 -5.07 -13.71
CA LYS A 197 -10.56 -4.50 -13.71
C LYS A 197 -10.52 -3.07 -14.21
N VAL A 198 -11.56 -2.65 -14.90
CA VAL A 198 -11.80 -1.27 -15.34
C VAL A 198 -13.12 -0.79 -14.73
N ALA A 199 -13.15 0.46 -14.28
CA ALA A 199 -14.32 1.06 -13.61
C ALA A 199 -14.42 2.57 -13.89
N SER A 200 -13.91 3.01 -15.04
CA SER A 200 -13.89 4.42 -15.46
C SER A 200 -14.50 4.57 -16.84
N GLY A 201 -15.25 5.65 -17.06
CA GLY A 201 -15.79 5.97 -18.38
C GLY A 201 -14.65 6.13 -19.40
N GLY A 202 -14.77 5.47 -20.54
CA GLY A 202 -13.73 5.42 -21.58
C GLY A 202 -12.90 4.13 -21.58
N LEU A 203 -12.79 3.44 -20.45
CA LEU A 203 -12.04 2.17 -20.37
C LEU A 203 -12.97 0.96 -20.51
N ASP A 204 -12.78 0.20 -21.59
CA ASP A 204 -13.49 -1.05 -21.86
C ASP A 204 -12.64 -2.31 -21.56
N GLU A 205 -13.20 -3.50 -21.78
CA GLU A 205 -12.52 -4.78 -21.57
C GLU A 205 -11.26 -4.95 -22.45
N GLY A 206 -11.12 -4.17 -23.53
CA GLY A 206 -9.95 -4.16 -24.40
C GLY A 206 -8.69 -3.56 -23.77
N PHE A 207 -8.78 -3.10 -22.51
CA PHE A 207 -7.64 -2.69 -21.70
C PHE A 207 -7.21 -3.76 -20.69
N LEU A 208 -8.03 -4.79 -20.45
CA LEU A 208 -7.68 -5.86 -19.51
C LEU A 208 -6.38 -6.55 -19.94
N TRP A 209 -5.60 -6.94 -18.94
CA TRP A 209 -4.29 -7.56 -19.07
C TRP A 209 -3.18 -6.69 -19.69
N GLY A 210 -3.50 -5.44 -20.07
CA GLY A 210 -2.52 -4.45 -20.48
C GLY A 210 -1.57 -4.10 -19.34
N ASP A 211 -0.27 -4.08 -19.63
CA ASP A 211 0.76 -3.65 -18.69
C ASP A 211 0.90 -2.12 -18.70
N VAL A 212 0.48 -1.48 -17.60
CA VAL A 212 0.53 -0.03 -17.44
C VAL A 212 1.90 0.48 -17.00
N SER A 213 2.81 -0.37 -16.52
CA SER A 213 4.19 0.02 -16.23
C SER A 213 5.13 -0.25 -17.41
N SER A 214 4.70 -0.90 -18.49
CA SER A 214 5.56 -1.18 -19.66
C SER A 214 6.39 0.03 -20.10
N ARG A 215 7.66 -0.22 -20.41
CA ARG A 215 8.61 0.82 -20.87
C ARG A 215 8.18 1.46 -22.19
N ASP A 216 7.47 0.73 -23.04
CA ASP A 216 6.99 1.27 -24.32
C ASP A 216 5.87 2.31 -24.15
N GLY A 217 5.18 2.32 -23.00
CA GLY A 217 4.06 3.20 -22.68
C GLY A 217 2.85 3.11 -23.62
N LEU A 218 2.73 2.06 -24.43
CA LEU A 218 1.64 1.89 -25.40
C LEU A 218 0.27 1.87 -24.73
N VAL A 219 0.16 1.09 -23.65
CA VAL A 219 -1.09 0.98 -22.87
C VAL A 219 -1.45 2.33 -22.25
N ARG A 220 -0.48 3.05 -21.67
CA ARG A 220 -0.70 4.39 -21.09
C ARG A 220 -1.22 5.39 -22.12
N ARG A 221 -0.60 5.45 -23.31
CA ARG A 221 -1.06 6.33 -24.41
C ARG A 221 -2.44 5.96 -24.93
N LYS A 222 -2.83 4.68 -24.88
CA LYS A 222 -4.18 4.25 -25.25
C LYS A 222 -5.20 4.74 -24.23
N ILE A 223 -4.86 4.68 -22.93
CA ILE A 223 -5.71 5.15 -21.82
C ILE A 223 -5.91 6.66 -21.87
N GLU A 224 -4.86 7.45 -22.14
CA GLU A 224 -4.96 8.92 -22.24
C GLU A 224 -5.87 9.42 -23.37
N ARG A 225 -6.18 8.56 -24.34
CA ARG A 225 -7.01 8.88 -25.52
C ARG A 225 -8.45 8.39 -25.39
N ALA A 226 -8.75 7.65 -24.33
CA ALA A 226 -10.06 7.07 -24.06
C ALA A 226 -10.93 8.05 -23.27
#